data_AF-A0A936GN24-F1
#
_entry.id   AF-A0A936GN24-F1
#
_cell.length_a   1.000
_cell.length_b   1.000
_cell.length_c   1.000
_cell.angle_alpha   90.00
_cell.angle_beta   90.00
_cell.angle_gamma   90.00
#
_symmetry.space_group_name_H-M   'P 1'
#
loop_
_entity.id
_entity.type
_entity.pdbx_description
1 polymer ?
#
loop_
_entity_poly.entity_id
_entity_poly.type
_entity_poly.pdbx_seq_one_letter_code
_entity_poly.pdbx_strand_id
1 'polypeptide(L)'
;MQGNPIRAAASLEAIGRGETPPAELEVVKTPRTGRAVTHREIVLFNSTPTMLAGWSTIKDVDFRVNAEPRLNAWVGRLFGNPEKVRIVADAVDHKNGAVVVSKEFGLDKLGLHPLDILYMSDTDGIAETEFEQRILYYLKRLPKETTVQTNWKIRPDFRSPDWSGDLQSFGEFLELVRTVRRLINDTCALNQNDVTFCALNESNIDLAELGARFTKASEAFIKIKKTLEKFKKTTDADESEAMRYTLLQMAHFGIPGAIPKSAQGNDAAAKRLLFEQKATVLRLFAQKIQATNEIIDKLKNQNNPNVKVKLLVEGLQALFGNQFLVLPLFNSPNKAELANAIAASSHIQDDDPLAVVTWHQRASRVHDGIGRLHDVFLYTEALATGERMNLHVAQLPFLENDRWVGLPLASEQNIPFGRLSLIAHIPENIDFNNAIAGLYIGEIADFVPHAKETTGIVYQYDQPNSVAPQAVLLAVPPDMTVAHWTENTLEQVLIETLDLARIRAVGPEALEELSQFLPALHFAFNTDNETVSTDFVRASS
;
A
#
# COMPACT_ATOMS: atom_id res chain seq x y z
N MET A 1 -25.99 -21.18 11.49
CA MET A 1 -25.67 -22.58 11.86
C MET A 1 -24.59 -23.13 10.93
N GLN A 2 -23.40 -23.43 11.48
CA GLN A 2 -22.18 -23.75 10.74
C GLN A 2 -22.14 -25.21 10.23
N GLY A 3 -22.92 -25.57 9.22
CA GLY A 3 -22.76 -26.84 8.47
C GLY A 3 -22.97 -28.14 9.28
N ASN A 4 -23.45 -28.07 10.52
CA ASN A 4 -23.71 -29.23 11.36
C ASN A 4 -25.20 -29.61 11.27
N PRO A 5 -25.56 -30.68 10.54
CA PRO A 5 -26.95 -31.05 10.30
C PRO A 5 -27.69 -31.41 11.59
N ILE A 6 -26.99 -31.93 12.61
CA ILE A 6 -27.57 -32.32 13.90
C ILE A 6 -28.00 -31.10 14.71
N ARG A 7 -27.16 -30.04 14.74
CA ARG A 7 -27.54 -28.76 15.38
C ARG A 7 -28.65 -28.05 14.62
N ALA A 8 -28.66 -28.18 13.29
CA ALA A 8 -29.69 -27.62 12.43
C ALA A 8 -31.07 -28.22 12.70
N ALA A 9 -31.13 -29.55 12.76
CA ALA A 9 -32.35 -30.27 13.13
C ALA A 9 -32.82 -29.90 14.55
N ALA A 10 -31.92 -29.92 15.54
CA ALA A 10 -32.27 -29.63 16.93
C ALA A 10 -32.81 -28.21 17.14
N SER A 11 -32.27 -27.21 16.45
CA SER A 11 -32.74 -25.82 16.57
C SER A 11 -34.09 -25.60 15.86
N LEU A 12 -34.31 -26.24 14.71
CA LEU A 12 -35.61 -26.21 14.02
C LEU A 12 -36.70 -26.93 14.82
N GLU A 13 -36.36 -28.05 15.46
CA GLU A 13 -37.27 -28.78 16.34
C GLU A 13 -37.65 -27.95 17.58
N ALA A 14 -36.68 -27.26 18.20
CA ALA A 14 -36.94 -26.35 19.31
C ALA A 14 -37.83 -25.16 18.93
N ILE A 15 -37.66 -24.62 17.71
CA ILE A 15 -38.54 -23.57 17.13
C ILE A 15 -39.94 -24.14 16.88
N GLY A 16 -40.04 -25.32 16.26
CA GLY A 16 -41.31 -25.99 15.96
C GLY A 16 -42.11 -26.36 17.21
N ARG A 17 -41.44 -26.61 18.34
CA ARG A 17 -42.05 -26.87 19.65
C ARG A 17 -42.34 -25.59 20.46
N GLY A 18 -41.89 -24.42 19.99
CA GLY A 18 -42.07 -23.13 20.68
C GLY A 18 -41.27 -22.98 21.97
N GLU A 19 -40.24 -23.81 22.19
CA GLU A 19 -39.46 -23.84 23.44
C GLU A 19 -38.44 -22.70 23.53
N THR A 20 -38.09 -22.07 22.42
CA THR A 20 -37.12 -20.94 22.37
C THR A 20 -37.53 -19.90 21.33
N PRO A 21 -37.28 -18.60 21.57
CA PRO A 21 -37.41 -17.58 20.53
C PRO A 21 -36.46 -17.91 19.37
N PRO A 22 -36.88 -17.72 18.10
CA PRO A 22 -36.05 -18.07 16.96
C PRO A 22 -34.77 -17.25 16.99
N ALA A 23 -33.62 -17.94 17.09
CA ALA A 23 -32.33 -17.33 16.78
C ALA A 23 -32.37 -16.79 15.35
N GLU A 24 -31.69 -15.66 15.07
CA GLU A 24 -31.57 -15.15 13.70
C GLU A 24 -31.19 -16.29 12.75
N LEU A 25 -32.05 -16.58 11.78
CA LEU A 25 -31.83 -17.66 10.82
C LEU A 25 -30.69 -17.26 9.89
N GLU A 26 -29.48 -17.71 10.22
CA GLU A 26 -28.28 -17.54 9.37
C GLU A 26 -28.33 -18.36 8.07
N VAL A 27 -29.46 -18.97 7.71
CA VAL A 27 -29.63 -19.79 6.49
C VAL A 27 -29.28 -19.00 5.22
N VAL A 28 -29.48 -17.67 5.25
CA VAL A 28 -29.15 -16.76 4.14
C VAL A 28 -27.65 -16.37 4.13
N LYS A 29 -26.93 -16.57 5.24
CA LYS A 29 -25.48 -16.34 5.36
C LYS A 29 -24.75 -17.66 5.10
N THR A 30 -24.59 -18.04 3.84
CA THR A 30 -23.68 -19.14 3.49
C THR A 30 -22.26 -18.75 3.93
N PRO A 31 -21.62 -19.46 4.88
CA PRO A 31 -20.23 -19.22 5.21
C PRO A 31 -19.41 -19.49 3.95
N ARG A 32 -18.75 -18.47 3.40
CA ARG A 32 -17.79 -18.65 2.32
C ARG A 32 -16.48 -19.06 2.94
N THR A 33 -16.07 -20.30 2.71
CA THR A 33 -14.69 -20.69 2.96
C THR A 33 -13.82 -20.19 1.80
N GLY A 34 -12.53 -20.13 2.03
CA GLY A 34 -11.62 -19.50 1.07
C GLY A 34 -10.22 -19.41 1.62
N ARG A 35 -9.35 -18.83 0.81
CA ARG A 35 -7.92 -18.75 1.10
C ARG A 35 -7.52 -17.28 1.15
N ALA A 36 -6.91 -16.90 2.28
CA ALA A 36 -6.28 -15.61 2.39
C ALA A 36 -5.00 -15.60 1.53
N VAL A 37 -4.83 -14.57 0.73
CA VAL A 37 -3.64 -14.30 -0.07
C VAL A 37 -3.15 -12.91 0.29
N THR A 38 -1.86 -12.81 0.60
CA THR A 38 -1.25 -11.53 0.94
C THR A 38 -0.29 -11.11 -0.16
N HIS A 39 -0.53 -9.93 -0.73
CA HIS A 39 0.36 -9.25 -1.65
C HIS A 39 1.00 -8.07 -0.94
N ARG A 40 2.33 -7.98 -0.93
CA ARG A 40 3.08 -6.83 -0.40
C ARG A 40 3.84 -6.17 -1.52
N GLU A 41 3.70 -4.85 -1.63
CA GLU A 41 4.49 -4.07 -2.55
C GLU A 41 5.62 -3.35 -1.80
N ILE A 42 6.84 -3.50 -2.30
CA ILE A 42 8.06 -3.04 -1.65
C ILE A 42 9.03 -2.44 -2.68
N VAL A 43 9.95 -1.60 -2.23
CA VAL A 43 11.12 -1.17 -3.01
C VAL A 43 12.37 -1.71 -2.35
N LEU A 44 13.27 -2.34 -3.09
CA LEU A 44 14.49 -2.94 -2.53
C LEU A 44 15.75 -2.21 -3.02
N PHE A 45 16.71 -2.05 -2.11
CA PHE A 45 17.99 -1.39 -2.35
C PHE A 45 19.16 -2.24 -1.87
N ASN A 46 20.25 -2.21 -2.63
CA ASN A 46 21.55 -2.73 -2.19
C ASN A 46 22.11 -1.92 -1.02
N SER A 47 23.01 -2.53 -0.23
CA SER A 47 23.74 -1.82 0.84
C SER A 47 24.49 -0.60 0.34
N THR A 48 25.15 -0.73 -0.81
CA THR A 48 25.91 0.33 -1.49
C THR A 48 25.14 0.78 -2.73
N PRO A 49 24.54 1.98 -2.72
CA PRO A 49 23.80 2.47 -3.87
C PRO A 49 24.72 3.11 -4.92
N THR A 50 24.30 3.07 -6.19
CA THR A 50 24.97 3.79 -7.28
C THR A 50 24.31 5.16 -7.47
N MET A 51 25.09 6.24 -7.44
CA MET A 51 24.56 7.58 -7.72
C MET A 51 24.44 7.81 -9.22
N LEU A 52 23.30 8.34 -9.68
CA LEU A 52 23.13 8.75 -11.06
C LEU A 52 24.12 9.88 -11.41
N ALA A 53 24.76 9.79 -12.58
CA ALA A 53 25.66 10.82 -13.07
C ALA A 53 24.93 12.18 -13.22
N GLY A 54 25.64 13.27 -12.92
CA GLY A 54 25.08 14.64 -12.93
C GLY A 54 24.75 15.18 -11.55
N TRP A 55 24.43 14.32 -10.58
CA TRP A 55 24.35 14.71 -9.18
C TRP A 55 25.77 14.85 -8.60
N SER A 56 26.21 16.08 -8.39
CA SER A 56 27.56 16.38 -7.88
C SER A 56 27.74 15.89 -6.45
N THR A 57 28.90 15.32 -6.13
CA THR A 57 29.36 15.19 -4.73
C THR A 57 29.85 16.53 -4.25
N ILE A 58 29.26 17.06 -3.17
CA ILE A 58 29.57 18.39 -2.69
C ILE A 58 30.25 18.24 -1.35
N LYS A 59 31.58 18.30 -1.39
CA LYS A 59 32.40 18.27 -0.19
C LYS A 59 31.88 19.30 0.80
N ASP A 60 31.76 18.86 2.06
CA ASP A 60 31.38 19.67 3.22
C ASP A 60 29.88 19.99 3.40
N VAL A 61 28.97 19.45 2.58
CA VAL A 61 27.50 19.54 2.80
C VAL A 61 26.72 18.22 2.62
N ASP A 62 27.41 17.08 2.57
CA ASP A 62 26.81 15.75 2.37
C ASP A 62 26.07 15.21 3.63
N PHE A 63 25.31 16.02 4.37
CA PHE A 63 24.75 15.59 5.66
C PHE A 63 23.61 14.59 5.51
N ARG A 64 22.55 14.95 4.77
CA ARG A 64 21.40 14.06 4.53
C ARG A 64 21.79 12.83 3.70
N VAL A 65 22.70 12.98 2.75
CA VAL A 65 23.20 11.87 1.92
C VAL A 65 24.00 10.86 2.73
N ASN A 66 24.83 11.32 3.68
CA ASN A 66 25.55 10.41 4.56
C ASN A 66 24.63 9.71 5.57
N ALA A 67 23.53 10.35 5.96
CA ALA A 67 22.52 9.76 6.81
C ALA A 67 21.69 8.71 6.06
N GLU A 68 21.30 8.99 4.81
CA GLU A 68 20.50 8.09 3.97
C GLU A 68 20.96 8.04 2.51
N PRO A 69 22.05 7.30 2.22
CA PRO A 69 22.63 7.26 0.88
C PRO A 69 21.73 6.54 -0.12
N ARG A 70 21.03 5.48 0.32
CA ARG A 70 20.18 4.63 -0.52
C ARG A 70 18.95 5.37 -1.02
N LEU A 71 18.24 6.03 -0.10
CA LEU A 71 17.10 6.87 -0.44
C LEU A 71 17.54 8.03 -1.34
N ASN A 72 18.68 8.68 -1.05
CA ASN A 72 19.19 9.76 -1.89
C ASN A 72 19.50 9.32 -3.33
N ALA A 73 20.11 8.14 -3.51
CA ALA A 73 20.41 7.60 -4.83
C ALA A 73 19.13 7.28 -5.63
N TRP A 74 18.15 6.62 -5.00
CA TRP A 74 16.88 6.32 -5.67
C TRP A 74 16.10 7.58 -6.03
N VAL A 75 15.99 8.56 -5.12
CA VAL A 75 15.37 9.85 -5.41
C VAL A 75 16.10 10.59 -6.54
N GLY A 76 17.44 10.49 -6.61
CA GLY A 76 18.23 11.03 -7.72
C GLY A 76 17.89 10.40 -9.07
N ARG A 77 17.57 9.10 -9.10
CA ARG A 77 17.10 8.42 -10.31
C ARG A 77 15.68 8.86 -10.69
N LEU A 78 14.78 8.97 -9.71
CA LEU A 78 13.43 9.50 -9.93
C LEU A 78 13.48 10.91 -10.52
N PHE A 79 14.31 11.80 -9.97
CA PHE A 79 14.47 13.18 -10.45
C PHE A 79 15.22 13.30 -11.79
N GLY A 80 16.04 12.30 -12.16
CA GLY A 80 16.81 12.31 -13.40
C GLY A 80 18.01 13.26 -13.36
N ASN A 81 18.50 13.66 -14.54
CA ASN A 81 19.67 14.53 -14.64
C ASN A 81 19.31 16.00 -14.26
N PRO A 82 19.94 16.60 -13.23
CA PRO A 82 19.64 17.96 -12.80
C PRO A 82 19.93 19.03 -13.87
N GLU A 83 20.83 18.78 -14.84
CA GLU A 83 21.10 19.74 -15.92
C GLU A 83 19.89 19.96 -16.86
N LYS A 84 18.98 18.97 -16.91
CA LYS A 84 17.76 19.04 -17.73
C LYS A 84 16.64 19.86 -17.09
N VAL A 85 16.72 20.11 -15.78
CA VAL A 85 15.77 20.96 -15.06
C VAL A 85 16.23 22.41 -15.17
N ARG A 86 15.45 23.23 -15.88
CA ARG A 86 15.74 24.65 -16.13
C ARG A 86 14.95 25.53 -15.18
N ILE A 87 15.67 26.42 -14.50
CA ILE A 87 15.10 27.43 -13.61
C ILE A 87 15.21 28.78 -14.30
N VAL A 88 14.07 29.44 -14.47
CA VAL A 88 13.99 30.79 -15.04
C VAL A 88 13.51 31.76 -13.97
N ALA A 89 14.22 32.88 -13.83
CA ALA A 89 13.88 33.93 -12.88
C ALA A 89 14.12 35.32 -13.49
N ASP A 90 13.23 36.24 -13.12
CA ASP A 90 13.25 37.61 -13.60
C ASP A 90 13.67 38.55 -12.46
N ALA A 91 14.63 39.43 -12.74
CA ALA A 91 14.96 40.57 -11.90
C ALA A 91 13.97 41.69 -12.22
N VAL A 92 13.12 42.00 -11.25
CA VAL A 92 12.04 42.97 -11.37
C VAL A 92 12.43 44.27 -10.66
N ASP A 93 12.28 45.42 -11.31
CA ASP A 93 12.50 46.74 -10.70
C ASP A 93 11.54 46.94 -9.52
N HIS A 94 12.09 47.28 -8.36
CA HIS A 94 11.34 47.53 -7.14
C HIS A 94 10.33 48.68 -7.28
N LYS A 95 10.55 49.66 -8.17
CA LYS A 95 9.71 50.85 -8.28
C LYS A 95 8.47 50.66 -9.14
N ASN A 96 8.60 50.02 -10.31
CA ASN A 96 7.54 49.94 -11.31
C ASN A 96 7.14 48.50 -11.65
N GLY A 97 7.82 47.48 -11.11
CA GLY A 97 7.49 46.09 -11.39
C GLY A 97 7.92 45.59 -12.79
N ALA A 98 8.71 46.36 -13.54
CA ALA A 98 9.18 45.97 -14.86
C ALA A 98 10.31 44.93 -14.76
N VAL A 99 10.30 43.95 -15.67
CA VAL A 99 11.40 42.99 -15.81
C VAL A 99 12.60 43.71 -16.43
N VAL A 100 13.73 43.69 -15.72
CA VAL A 100 14.99 44.34 -16.14
C VAL A 100 15.93 43.31 -16.79
N VAL A 101 16.05 42.14 -16.18
CA VAL A 101 16.92 41.04 -16.63
C VAL A 101 16.22 39.71 -16.39
N SER A 102 16.32 38.77 -17.32
CA SER A 102 15.92 37.38 -17.11
C SER A 102 17.15 36.47 -17.09
N LYS A 103 17.14 35.46 -16.21
CA LYS A 103 18.21 34.47 -16.08
C LYS A 103 17.64 33.06 -16.15
N GLU A 104 18.31 32.24 -16.95
CA GLU A 104 18.08 30.80 -17.08
C GLU A 104 19.35 30.06 -16.63
N PHE A 105 19.19 29.03 -15.80
CA PHE A 105 20.27 28.12 -15.42
C PHE A 105 19.72 26.74 -15.04
N GLY A 106 20.59 25.72 -15.05
CA GLY A 106 20.25 24.36 -14.65
C GLY A 106 20.27 24.16 -13.13
N LEU A 107 19.50 23.19 -12.64
CA LEU A 107 19.45 22.82 -11.22
C LEU A 107 20.83 22.40 -10.67
N ASP A 108 21.70 21.88 -11.53
CA ASP A 108 23.09 21.48 -11.22
C ASP A 108 23.91 22.62 -10.59
N LYS A 109 23.59 23.89 -10.91
CA LYS A 109 24.31 25.06 -10.40
C LYS A 109 24.08 25.35 -8.92
N LEU A 110 23.01 24.81 -8.32
CA LEU A 110 22.68 25.06 -6.92
C LEU A 110 23.53 24.25 -5.95
N GLY A 111 24.20 23.19 -6.43
CA GLY A 111 24.93 22.27 -5.59
C GLY A 111 24.03 21.71 -4.49
N LEU A 112 23.07 20.88 -4.89
CA LEU A 112 22.13 20.22 -3.99
C LEU A 112 22.05 18.73 -4.30
N HIS A 113 21.88 17.94 -3.24
CA HIS A 113 21.55 16.53 -3.38
C HIS A 113 20.04 16.32 -3.56
N PRO A 114 19.61 15.22 -4.19
CA PRO A 114 18.20 14.90 -4.36
C PRO A 114 17.41 14.95 -3.04
N LEU A 115 17.98 14.37 -1.99
CA LEU A 115 17.33 14.33 -0.68
C LEU A 115 17.27 15.72 -0.02
N ASP A 116 18.23 16.60 -0.29
CA ASP A 116 18.14 17.99 0.17
C ASP A 116 16.96 18.71 -0.47
N ILE A 117 16.80 18.58 -1.79
CA ILE A 117 15.68 19.19 -2.53
C ILE A 117 14.34 18.71 -1.97
N LEU A 118 14.21 17.40 -1.74
CA LEU A 118 12.98 16.80 -1.22
C LEU A 118 12.55 17.42 0.12
N TYR A 119 13.49 17.53 1.07
CA TYR A 119 13.19 18.06 2.40
C TYR A 119 13.14 19.60 2.45
N MET A 120 13.85 20.30 1.56
CA MET A 120 13.81 21.77 1.44
C MET A 120 12.55 22.31 0.76
N SER A 121 11.87 21.47 -0.01
CA SER A 121 10.63 21.82 -0.73
C SER A 121 9.38 21.72 0.14
N ASP A 122 9.53 21.70 1.47
CA ASP A 122 8.41 21.66 2.40
C ASP A 122 7.61 22.96 2.36
N THR A 123 6.29 22.85 2.20
CA THR A 123 5.40 24.01 2.07
C THR A 123 4.43 24.07 3.24
N ASP A 124 4.60 25.05 4.14
CA ASP A 124 3.55 25.45 5.10
C ASP A 124 2.49 26.39 4.47
N GLY A 125 2.46 26.50 3.14
CA GLY A 125 1.32 27.00 2.36
C GLY A 125 1.24 28.50 2.07
N ILE A 126 2.14 29.35 2.58
CA ILE A 126 2.08 30.81 2.34
C ILE A 126 3.45 31.47 2.07
N ALA A 127 4.55 30.85 2.49
CA ALA A 127 5.90 31.41 2.40
C ALA A 127 6.77 30.70 1.35
N GLU A 128 7.79 31.41 0.85
CA GLU A 128 8.86 30.83 0.02
C GLU A 128 9.51 29.64 0.76
N THR A 129 9.56 28.49 0.08
CA THR A 129 10.23 27.28 0.58
C THR A 129 11.73 27.52 0.79
N GLU A 130 12.38 26.70 1.61
CA GLU A 130 13.85 26.78 1.78
C GLU A 130 14.56 26.60 0.42
N PHE A 131 14.00 25.76 -0.45
CA PHE A 131 14.52 25.53 -1.79
C PHE A 131 14.45 26.79 -2.67
N GLU A 132 13.31 27.47 -2.70
CA GLU A 132 13.15 28.75 -3.40
C GLU A 132 14.05 29.84 -2.82
N GLN A 133 14.17 29.93 -1.49
CA GLN A 133 15.09 30.87 -0.84
C GLN A 133 16.54 30.62 -1.28
N ARG A 134 16.94 29.36 -1.50
CA ARG A 134 18.28 29.00 -1.97
C ARG A 134 18.50 29.37 -3.44
N ILE A 135 17.48 29.23 -4.27
CA ILE A 135 17.48 29.74 -5.67
C ILE A 135 17.67 31.26 -5.68
N LEU A 136 16.87 31.98 -4.88
CA LEU A 136 16.95 33.44 -4.77
C LEU A 136 18.30 33.89 -4.19
N TYR A 137 18.86 33.14 -3.23
CA TYR A 137 20.19 33.39 -2.69
C TYR A 137 21.28 33.24 -3.76
N TYR A 138 21.22 32.18 -4.58
CA TYR A 138 22.13 31.96 -5.70
C TYR A 138 22.06 33.12 -6.72
N LEU A 139 20.85 33.50 -7.13
CA LEU A 139 20.62 34.62 -8.07
C LEU A 139 21.17 35.94 -7.54
N LYS A 140 20.97 36.23 -6.24
CA LYS A 140 21.53 37.43 -5.60
C LYS A 140 23.06 37.43 -5.52
N ARG A 141 23.74 36.30 -5.76
CA ARG A 141 25.21 36.19 -5.80
C ARG A 141 25.81 36.32 -7.19
N LEU A 142 24.99 36.30 -8.24
CA LEU A 142 25.46 36.55 -9.60
C LEU A 142 25.99 38.00 -9.73
N PRO A 143 26.92 38.25 -10.68
CA PRO A 143 27.40 39.61 -10.96
C PRO A 143 26.23 40.55 -11.28
N LYS A 144 26.28 41.77 -10.74
CA LYS A 144 25.24 42.78 -11.00
C LYS A 144 25.35 43.26 -12.44
N GLU A 145 24.29 43.06 -13.21
CA GLU A 145 24.18 43.51 -14.60
C GLU A 145 23.41 44.82 -14.75
N THR A 146 22.82 45.33 -13.67
CA THR A 146 22.04 46.57 -13.64
C THR A 146 22.36 47.42 -12.41
N THR A 147 22.18 48.74 -12.54
CA THR A 147 22.29 49.72 -11.46
C THR A 147 20.97 49.94 -10.71
N VAL A 148 19.85 49.41 -11.25
CA VAL A 148 18.52 49.50 -10.65
C VAL A 148 18.40 48.53 -9.48
N GLN A 149 17.69 48.92 -8.41
CA GLN A 149 17.36 48.00 -7.32
C GLN A 149 16.29 47.02 -7.77
N THR A 150 16.65 45.74 -7.86
CA THR A 150 15.76 44.68 -8.35
C THR A 150 15.49 43.62 -7.29
N ASN A 151 14.28 43.06 -7.32
CA ASN A 151 13.92 41.84 -6.61
C ASN A 151 13.81 40.69 -7.61
N TRP A 152 14.36 39.53 -7.28
CA TRP A 152 14.24 38.34 -8.11
C TRP A 152 12.89 37.65 -7.88
N LYS A 153 12.23 37.24 -8.96
CA LYS A 153 11.02 36.43 -8.93
C LYS A 153 11.20 35.20 -9.81
N ILE A 154 10.96 34.01 -9.26
CA ILE A 154 11.04 32.74 -9.99
C ILE A 154 9.79 32.61 -10.87
N ARG A 155 9.96 32.08 -12.09
CA ARG A 155 8.86 31.74 -13.01
C ARG A 155 8.75 30.21 -13.10
N PRO A 156 8.01 29.56 -12.20
CA PRO A 156 7.95 28.10 -12.14
C PRO A 156 7.40 27.49 -13.43
N ASP A 157 6.30 28.05 -13.96
CA ASP A 157 5.59 27.49 -15.12
C ASP A 157 6.10 28.02 -16.47
N PHE A 158 7.24 28.72 -16.48
CA PHE A 158 7.78 29.22 -17.74
C PHE A 158 8.55 28.12 -18.47
N ARG A 159 8.14 27.88 -19.72
CA ARG A 159 8.84 27.04 -20.69
C ARG A 159 9.19 27.88 -21.92
N SER A 160 10.47 27.94 -22.28
CA SER A 160 10.88 28.63 -23.51
C SER A 160 10.40 27.86 -24.75
N PRO A 161 9.91 28.53 -25.80
CA PRO A 161 9.59 27.89 -27.07
C PRO A 161 10.78 27.18 -27.74
N ASP A 162 12.00 27.59 -27.41
CA ASP A 162 13.23 27.04 -27.98
C ASP A 162 13.74 25.79 -27.24
N TRP A 163 13.10 25.41 -26.12
CA TRP A 163 13.51 24.23 -25.37
C TRP A 163 13.10 22.94 -26.09
N SER A 164 14.04 22.00 -26.17
CA SER A 164 13.75 20.63 -26.57
C SER A 164 12.79 19.96 -25.58
N GLY A 165 12.09 18.93 -26.04
CA GLY A 165 11.08 18.21 -25.24
C GLY A 165 11.65 17.48 -24.01
N ASP A 166 12.96 17.27 -23.95
CA ASP A 166 13.64 16.61 -22.83
C ASP A 166 14.06 17.55 -21.69
N LEU A 167 13.95 18.88 -21.89
CA LEU A 167 14.12 19.86 -20.82
C LEU A 167 12.85 20.00 -20.01
N GLN A 168 12.99 20.21 -18.70
CA GLN A 168 11.89 20.34 -17.75
C GLN A 168 11.90 21.75 -17.14
N SER A 169 10.73 22.36 -17.04
CA SER A 169 10.54 23.60 -16.27
C SER A 169 10.62 23.32 -14.77
N PHE A 170 10.89 24.37 -14.00
CA PHE A 170 10.94 24.28 -12.54
C PHE A 170 9.60 23.85 -11.93
N GLY A 171 8.47 24.29 -12.48
CA GLY A 171 7.13 23.90 -12.04
C GLY A 171 6.85 22.41 -12.24
N GLU A 172 7.15 21.88 -13.43
CA GLU A 172 7.05 20.44 -13.73
C GLU A 172 7.89 19.60 -12.75
N PHE A 173 9.12 20.04 -12.48
CA PHE A 173 10.00 19.39 -11.52
C PHE A 173 9.45 19.45 -10.08
N LEU A 174 8.90 20.59 -9.65
CA LEU A 174 8.30 20.71 -8.32
C LEU A 174 7.10 19.79 -8.12
N GLU A 175 6.29 19.54 -9.14
CA GLU A 175 5.20 18.57 -9.05
C GLU A 175 5.72 17.13 -8.85
N LEU A 176 6.81 16.76 -9.53
CA LEU A 176 7.49 15.49 -9.27
C LEU A 176 8.03 15.43 -7.83
N VAL A 177 8.71 16.48 -7.36
CA VAL A 177 9.22 16.56 -5.98
C VAL A 177 8.10 16.40 -4.95
N ARG A 178 6.96 17.07 -5.16
CA ARG A 178 5.77 16.94 -4.29
C ARG A 178 5.22 15.52 -4.28
N THR A 179 5.14 14.87 -5.44
CA THR A 179 4.64 13.51 -5.56
C THR A 179 5.56 12.50 -4.88
N VAL A 180 6.87 12.61 -5.10
CA VAL A 180 7.89 11.77 -4.43
C VAL A 180 7.86 12.00 -2.92
N ARG A 181 7.65 13.24 -2.47
CA ARG A 181 7.54 13.55 -1.04
C ARG A 181 6.31 12.93 -0.40
N ARG A 182 5.14 12.98 -1.06
CA ARG A 182 3.91 12.31 -0.57
C ARG A 182 4.14 10.81 -0.42
N LEU A 183 4.82 10.18 -1.38
CA LEU A 183 5.19 8.77 -1.27
C LEU A 183 6.07 8.53 -0.03
N ILE A 184 7.19 9.25 0.10
CA ILE A 184 8.16 9.03 1.17
C ILE A 184 7.55 9.26 2.56
N ASN A 185 6.72 10.28 2.71
CA ASN A 185 6.08 10.62 3.99
C ASN A 185 5.12 9.55 4.51
N ASP A 186 4.44 8.82 3.62
CA ASP A 186 3.46 7.80 3.98
C ASP A 186 4.02 6.36 3.90
N THR A 187 5.31 6.21 3.61
CA THR A 187 6.00 4.92 3.58
C THR A 187 6.80 4.67 4.84
N CYS A 188 7.05 3.40 5.15
CA CYS A 188 7.92 3.02 6.25
C CYS A 188 9.13 2.21 5.74
N ALA A 189 10.17 2.17 6.57
CA ALA A 189 11.34 1.37 6.29
C ALA A 189 10.97 -0.11 6.36
N LEU A 190 11.43 -0.86 5.35
CA LEU A 190 11.27 -2.30 5.30
C LEU A 190 12.06 -2.96 6.44
N ASN A 191 11.45 -3.95 7.09
CA ASN A 191 12.08 -4.81 8.06
C ASN A 191 12.23 -6.24 7.51
N GLN A 192 13.03 -7.07 8.18
CA GLN A 192 13.26 -8.45 7.75
C GLN A 192 11.99 -9.32 7.70
N ASN A 193 11.01 -9.09 8.58
CA ASN A 193 9.77 -9.86 8.66
C ASN A 193 8.81 -9.51 7.51
N ASP A 194 9.04 -8.39 6.84
CA ASP A 194 8.25 -8.00 5.67
C ASP A 194 8.60 -8.86 4.44
N VAL A 195 9.83 -9.42 4.41
CA VAL A 195 10.36 -10.25 3.30
C VAL A 195 10.49 -11.74 3.66
N THR A 196 10.04 -12.15 4.84
CA THR A 196 10.01 -13.56 5.25
C THR A 196 8.58 -14.06 5.34
N PHE A 197 8.36 -15.33 4.97
CA PHE A 197 7.06 -15.96 5.09
C PHE A 197 6.65 -16.18 6.56
N CYS A 198 7.61 -16.59 7.41
CA CYS A 198 7.41 -16.73 8.85
C CYS A 198 8.07 -15.55 9.59
N ALA A 199 7.36 -15.02 10.59
CA ALA A 199 7.89 -13.96 11.44
C ALA A 199 9.08 -14.48 12.28
N LEU A 200 10.10 -13.63 12.43
CA LEU A 200 11.28 -13.89 13.22
C LEU A 200 11.29 -13.03 14.47
N ASN A 201 11.83 -13.58 15.56
CA ASN A 201 11.88 -12.92 16.87
C ASN A 201 13.13 -12.03 17.05
N GLU A 202 14.22 -12.30 16.34
CA GLU A 202 15.51 -11.61 16.48
C GLU A 202 15.77 -10.67 15.30
N SER A 203 16.12 -9.40 15.56
CA SER A 203 16.46 -8.42 14.52
C SER A 203 17.86 -8.64 13.95
N ASN A 204 17.96 -8.83 12.64
CA ASN A 204 19.21 -8.88 11.86
C ASN A 204 19.64 -7.53 11.26
N ILE A 205 19.20 -6.43 11.87
CA ILE A 205 19.60 -5.08 11.47
C ILE A 205 21.08 -4.84 11.80
N ASP A 206 21.82 -4.25 10.85
CA ASP A 206 23.21 -3.81 11.05
C ASP A 206 23.25 -2.54 11.92
N LEU A 207 23.32 -2.76 13.23
CA LEU A 207 23.42 -1.70 14.23
C LEU A 207 24.73 -0.90 14.13
N ALA A 208 25.81 -1.52 13.64
CA ALA A 208 27.10 -0.85 13.53
C ALA A 208 27.06 0.19 12.40
N GLU A 209 26.50 -0.19 11.24
CA GLU A 209 26.30 0.73 10.11
C GLU A 209 25.35 1.87 10.48
N LEU A 210 24.19 1.57 11.07
CA LEU A 210 23.22 2.59 11.47
C LEU A 210 23.79 3.54 12.54
N GLY A 211 24.51 2.98 13.52
CA GLY A 211 25.21 3.75 14.55
C GLY A 211 26.30 4.67 13.98
N ALA A 212 27.05 4.20 12.98
CA ALA A 212 28.07 5.00 12.29
C ALA A 212 27.45 6.19 11.54
N ARG A 213 26.31 5.99 10.86
CA ARG A 213 25.56 7.07 10.19
C ARG A 213 25.10 8.13 11.17
N PHE A 214 24.48 7.71 12.27
CA PHE A 214 24.05 8.64 13.34
C PHE A 214 25.22 9.40 13.98
N THR A 215 26.33 8.72 14.24
CA THR A 215 27.53 9.34 14.83
C THR A 215 28.12 10.39 13.90
N LYS A 216 28.30 10.06 12.61
CA LYS A 216 28.81 10.98 11.60
C LYS A 216 27.92 12.23 11.45
N ALA A 217 26.61 12.05 11.44
CA ALA A 217 25.65 13.15 11.40
C ALA A 217 25.74 14.05 12.65
N SER A 218 25.80 13.43 13.84
CA SER A 218 25.89 14.15 15.13
C SER A 218 27.19 14.94 15.26
N GLU A 219 28.33 14.36 14.87
CA GLU A 219 29.63 15.01 14.90
C GLU A 219 29.68 16.21 13.94
N ALA A 220 29.16 16.04 12.71
CA ALA A 220 29.04 17.13 11.75
C ALA A 220 28.18 18.27 12.30
N PHE A 221 27.03 17.95 12.89
CA PHE A 221 26.11 18.91 13.50
C PHE A 221 26.79 19.72 14.63
N ILE A 222 27.50 19.05 15.54
CA ILE A 222 28.24 19.68 16.64
C ILE A 222 29.39 20.55 16.10
N LYS A 223 30.11 20.07 15.09
CA LYS A 223 31.22 20.81 14.46
C LYS A 223 30.73 22.14 13.88
N ILE A 224 29.62 22.13 13.14
CA ILE A 224 29.06 23.32 12.49
C ILE A 224 28.59 24.34 13.53
N LYS A 225 27.93 23.89 14.61
CA LYS A 225 27.57 24.78 15.73
C LYS A 225 28.79 25.47 16.33
N LYS A 226 29.84 24.70 16.64
CA LYS A 226 31.09 25.25 17.18
C LYS A 226 31.73 26.26 16.22
N THR A 227 31.65 26.01 14.91
CA THR A 227 32.12 26.96 13.89
C THR A 227 31.30 28.25 13.92
N LEU A 228 29.96 28.16 13.96
CA LEU A 228 29.11 29.36 13.98
C LEU A 228 29.29 30.18 15.27
N GLU A 229 29.49 29.53 16.41
CA GLU A 229 29.72 30.19 17.71
C GLU A 229 31.00 31.06 17.72
N LYS A 230 32.05 30.65 17.01
CA LYS A 230 33.35 31.35 16.96
C LYS A 230 33.27 32.76 16.39
N PHE A 231 32.29 33.05 15.53
CA PHE A 231 32.14 34.39 14.92
C PHE A 231 31.64 35.44 15.95
N LYS A 232 32.54 36.14 16.65
CA LYS A 232 32.16 37.06 17.74
C LYS A 232 31.89 38.51 17.29
N LYS A 233 32.71 39.02 16.37
CA LYS A 233 32.55 40.33 15.72
C LYS A 233 33.14 40.19 14.33
N THR A 234 32.31 40.32 13.29
CA THR A 234 32.78 40.19 11.91
C THR A 234 33.39 41.52 11.49
N THR A 235 34.71 41.56 11.39
CA THR A 235 35.44 42.76 10.95
C THR A 235 35.71 42.71 9.46
N ASP A 236 36.04 41.54 8.93
CA ASP A 236 36.50 41.35 7.55
C ASP A 236 35.43 40.74 6.62
N ALA A 237 35.59 40.90 5.31
CA ALA A 237 34.70 40.37 4.28
C ALA A 237 34.75 38.84 4.23
N ASP A 238 35.93 38.25 4.42
CA ASP A 238 36.13 36.79 4.44
C ASP A 238 35.37 36.12 5.59
N GLU A 239 35.32 36.76 6.75
CA GLU A 239 34.54 36.29 7.90
C GLU A 239 33.02 36.34 7.64
N SER A 240 32.54 37.36 6.91
CA SER A 240 31.12 37.44 6.50
C SER A 240 30.77 36.32 5.53
N GLU A 241 31.64 36.03 4.55
CA GLU A 241 31.46 34.92 3.62
C GLU A 241 31.51 33.56 4.33
N ALA A 242 32.46 33.37 5.25
CA ALA A 242 32.54 32.15 6.06
C ALA A 242 31.29 31.95 6.95
N MET A 243 30.72 33.05 7.49
CA MET A 243 29.46 32.97 8.23
C MET A 243 28.28 32.59 7.32
N ARG A 244 28.16 33.18 6.12
CA ARG A 244 27.14 32.78 5.13
C ARG A 244 27.23 31.30 4.78
N TYR A 245 28.45 30.82 4.53
CA TYR A 245 28.69 29.41 4.23
C TYR A 245 28.29 28.51 5.40
N THR A 246 28.66 28.87 6.63
CA THR A 246 28.27 28.10 7.83
C THR A 246 26.75 28.09 8.03
N LEU A 247 26.07 29.20 7.78
CA LEU A 247 24.61 29.30 7.82
C LEU A 247 23.95 28.40 6.75
N LEU A 248 24.50 28.33 5.53
CA LEU A 248 24.05 27.37 4.52
C LEU A 248 24.24 25.91 4.95
N GLN A 249 25.38 25.57 5.56
CA GLN A 249 25.60 24.22 6.11
C GLN A 249 24.55 23.87 7.17
N MET A 250 24.15 24.85 7.98
CA MET A 250 23.10 24.69 8.99
C MET A 250 21.71 24.46 8.38
N ALA A 251 21.43 25.06 7.22
CA ALA A 251 20.16 24.89 6.51
C ALA A 251 19.92 23.42 6.09
N HIS A 252 20.97 22.68 5.74
CA HIS A 252 20.87 21.24 5.42
C HIS A 252 20.37 20.35 6.58
N PHE A 253 20.32 20.85 7.82
CA PHE A 253 19.70 20.15 8.95
C PHE A 253 18.21 20.53 9.15
N GLY A 254 17.60 21.23 8.19
CA GLY A 254 16.20 21.66 8.24
C GLY A 254 15.95 22.72 9.31
N ILE A 255 16.87 23.68 9.47
CA ILE A 255 16.67 24.80 10.40
C ILE A 255 16.01 25.97 9.69
N PRO A 256 14.80 26.38 10.11
CA PRO A 256 14.14 27.54 9.54
C PRO A 256 14.98 28.81 9.66
N GLY A 257 15.07 29.57 8.57
CA GLY A 257 15.75 30.88 8.54
C GLY A 257 17.28 30.81 8.49
N ALA A 258 17.86 29.63 8.26
CA ALA A 258 19.29 29.44 8.10
C ALA A 258 19.83 29.91 6.73
N ILE A 259 18.99 30.03 5.70
CA ILE A 259 19.40 30.64 4.44
C ILE A 259 19.78 32.12 4.68
N PRO A 260 20.99 32.58 4.32
CA PRO A 260 21.42 33.93 4.66
C PRO A 260 20.56 35.00 3.95
N LYS A 261 20.01 35.94 4.72
CA LYS A 261 19.22 37.07 4.19
C LYS A 261 20.08 38.08 3.44
N SER A 262 21.34 38.21 3.84
CA SER A 262 22.36 38.98 3.11
C SER A 262 23.17 38.06 2.21
N ALA A 263 22.96 38.17 0.88
CA ALA A 263 23.65 37.34 -0.10
C ALA A 263 25.10 37.77 -0.41
N GLN A 264 25.38 39.06 -0.29
CA GLN A 264 26.68 39.68 -0.55
C GLN A 264 26.90 40.90 0.36
N GLY A 265 28.12 41.45 0.35
CA GLY A 265 28.47 42.70 1.02
C GLY A 265 29.07 42.52 2.42
N ASN A 266 29.71 43.57 2.92
CA ASN A 266 30.34 43.61 4.25
C ASN A 266 30.04 44.93 4.98
N ASP A 267 28.96 45.61 4.59
CA ASP A 267 28.52 46.84 5.22
C ASP A 267 27.85 46.58 6.57
N ALA A 268 27.62 47.65 7.34
CA ALA A 268 27.05 47.53 8.68
C ALA A 268 25.64 46.88 8.67
N ALA A 269 24.86 47.10 7.61
CA ALA A 269 23.53 46.51 7.44
C ALA A 269 23.62 44.99 7.19
N ALA A 270 24.47 44.54 6.26
CA ALA A 270 24.68 43.10 6.01
C ALA A 270 25.18 42.38 7.26
N LYS A 271 26.16 42.96 7.96
CA LYS A 271 26.70 42.40 9.21
C LYS A 271 25.61 42.26 10.26
N ARG A 272 24.81 43.32 10.49
CA ARG A 272 23.72 43.29 11.45
C ARG A 272 22.71 42.17 11.16
N LEU A 273 22.27 42.04 9.90
CA LEU A 273 21.36 40.99 9.49
C LEU A 273 21.92 39.59 9.73
N LEU A 274 23.19 39.35 9.40
CA LEU A 274 23.84 38.04 9.61
C LEU A 274 23.96 37.70 11.10
N PHE A 275 24.26 38.66 11.97
CA PHE A 275 24.33 38.43 13.42
C PHE A 275 22.96 38.18 14.06
N GLU A 276 21.92 38.91 13.62
CA GLU A 276 20.53 38.67 14.04
C GLU A 276 20.07 37.27 13.62
N GLN A 277 20.39 36.84 12.39
CA GLN A 277 20.13 35.48 11.92
C GLN A 277 20.90 34.45 12.73
N LYS A 278 22.20 34.64 12.92
CA LYS A 278 23.06 33.74 13.72
C LYS A 278 22.46 33.47 15.09
N ALA A 279 22.05 34.52 15.81
CA ALA A 279 21.48 34.37 17.16
C ALA A 279 20.21 33.50 17.14
N THR A 280 19.35 33.72 16.16
CA THR A 280 18.10 32.96 15.97
C THR A 280 18.39 31.49 15.65
N VAL A 281 19.29 31.24 14.68
CA VAL A 281 19.66 29.90 14.24
C VAL A 281 20.35 29.11 15.36
N LEU A 282 21.26 29.73 16.13
CA LEU A 282 21.92 29.08 17.26
C LEU A 282 20.95 28.64 18.36
N ARG A 283 19.88 29.42 18.60
CA ARG A 283 18.83 29.05 19.57
C ARG A 283 18.09 27.79 19.13
N LEU A 284 17.69 27.71 17.85
CA LEU A 284 17.02 26.52 17.30
C LEU A 284 17.96 25.30 17.27
N PHE A 285 19.24 25.51 16.93
CA PHE A 285 20.27 24.48 17.00
C PHE A 285 20.47 23.92 18.41
N ALA A 286 20.48 24.78 19.43
CA ALA A 286 20.66 24.35 20.82
C ALA A 286 19.54 23.41 21.28
N GLN A 287 18.29 23.67 20.87
CA GLN A 287 17.14 22.80 21.15
C GLN A 287 17.31 21.42 20.51
N LYS A 288 17.70 21.35 19.23
CA LYS A 288 17.97 20.08 18.55
C LYS A 288 19.12 19.30 19.19
N ILE A 289 20.22 19.98 19.56
CA ILE A 289 21.35 19.32 20.24
C ILE A 289 20.91 18.71 21.56
N GLN A 290 20.09 19.41 22.34
CA GLN A 290 19.59 18.87 23.60
C GLN A 290 18.82 17.57 23.35
N ALA A 291 17.89 17.55 22.39
CA ALA A 291 17.16 16.35 22.02
C ALA A 291 18.08 15.21 21.54
N THR A 292 19.09 15.51 20.72
CA THR A 292 20.08 14.52 20.26
C THR A 292 20.90 13.96 21.43
N ASN A 293 21.32 14.78 22.38
CA ASN A 293 22.09 14.34 23.55
C ASN A 293 21.27 13.42 24.46
N GLU A 294 19.98 13.72 24.66
CA GLU A 294 19.07 12.85 25.41
C GLU A 294 18.97 11.45 24.78
N ILE A 295 18.97 11.37 23.45
CA ILE A 295 18.97 10.10 22.71
C ILE A 295 20.31 9.37 22.86
N ILE A 296 21.44 10.08 22.76
CA ILE A 296 22.78 9.52 22.98
C ILE A 296 22.89 8.93 24.39
N ASP A 297 22.35 9.60 25.42
CA ASP A 297 22.38 9.11 26.79
C ASP A 297 21.48 7.89 27.00
N LYS A 298 20.30 7.84 26.34
CA LYS A 298 19.45 6.64 26.32
C LYS A 298 20.16 5.46 25.63
N LEU A 299 20.90 5.71 24.55
CA LEU A 299 21.63 4.67 23.81
C LEU A 299 22.74 4.01 24.65
N LYS A 300 23.45 4.79 25.48
CA LYS A 300 24.54 4.26 26.35
C LYS A 300 24.06 3.17 27.31
N ASN A 301 22.84 3.31 27.82
CA ASN A 301 22.28 2.42 28.84
C ASN A 301 21.34 1.34 28.26
N GLN A 302 21.19 1.29 26.93
CA GLN A 302 20.29 0.34 26.29
C GLN A 302 21.05 -0.92 25.84
N ASN A 303 20.48 -2.09 26.11
CA ASN A 303 21.03 -3.38 25.67
C ASN A 303 20.13 -4.08 24.64
N ASN A 304 18.84 -3.74 24.57
CA ASN A 304 17.91 -4.34 23.61
C ASN A 304 18.17 -3.82 22.17
N PRO A 305 18.52 -4.70 21.20
CA PRO A 305 18.78 -4.31 19.81
C PRO A 305 17.63 -3.55 19.15
N ASN A 306 16.39 -4.00 19.32
CA ASN A 306 15.21 -3.38 18.71
C ASN A 306 15.00 -1.96 19.22
N VAL A 307 15.25 -1.73 20.52
CA VAL A 307 15.16 -0.38 21.10
C VAL A 307 16.32 0.50 20.64
N LYS A 308 17.53 -0.06 20.43
CA LYS A 308 18.65 0.68 19.85
C LYS A 308 18.33 1.17 18.44
N VAL A 309 17.76 0.32 17.57
CA VAL A 309 17.33 0.72 16.22
C VAL A 309 16.39 1.91 16.30
N LYS A 310 15.33 1.80 17.12
CA LYS A 310 14.34 2.86 17.30
C LYS A 310 14.99 4.18 17.76
N LEU A 311 15.85 4.13 18.77
CA LEU A 311 16.57 5.32 19.28
C LEU A 311 17.50 5.93 18.23
N LEU A 312 18.18 5.13 17.41
CA LEU A 312 19.05 5.63 16.34
C LEU A 312 18.24 6.33 15.24
N VAL A 313 17.09 5.77 14.86
CA VAL A 313 16.15 6.39 13.92
C VAL A 313 15.61 7.70 14.48
N GLU A 314 15.14 7.71 15.74
CA GLU A 314 14.70 8.92 16.44
C GLU A 314 15.82 9.97 16.51
N GLY A 315 17.07 9.54 16.69
CA GLY A 315 18.24 10.41 16.71
C GLY A 315 18.48 11.14 15.39
N LEU A 316 18.40 10.41 14.27
CA LEU A 316 18.51 10.98 12.92
C LEU A 316 17.33 11.91 12.61
N GLN A 317 16.11 11.54 13.03
CA GLN A 317 14.93 12.39 12.91
C GLN A 317 15.04 13.68 13.74
N ALA A 318 15.58 13.61 14.96
CA ALA A 318 15.84 14.81 15.76
C ALA A 318 16.79 15.79 15.03
N LEU A 319 17.80 15.27 14.34
CA LEU A 319 18.75 16.06 13.56
C LEU A 319 18.13 16.66 12.30
N PHE A 320 17.53 15.85 11.42
CA PHE A 320 17.10 16.28 10.09
C PHE A 320 15.62 16.68 9.98
N GLY A 321 14.81 16.41 11.00
CA GLY A 321 13.36 16.66 11.03
C GLY A 321 12.57 15.37 11.27
N ASN A 322 11.40 15.48 11.89
CA ASN A 322 10.59 14.33 12.30
C ASN A 322 10.13 13.44 11.13
N GLN A 323 9.99 14.01 9.94
CA GLN A 323 9.61 13.28 8.71
C GLN A 323 10.82 12.66 8.00
N PHE A 324 12.02 12.73 8.57
CA PHE A 324 13.21 12.13 7.94
C PHE A 324 13.10 10.60 7.96
N LEU A 325 12.91 10.00 6.79
CA LEU A 325 12.81 8.55 6.62
C LEU A 325 14.20 7.92 6.65
N VAL A 326 14.42 7.00 7.59
CA VAL A 326 15.68 6.27 7.79
C VAL A 326 15.50 4.83 7.36
N LEU A 327 16.43 4.29 6.57
CA LEU A 327 16.39 2.91 6.05
C LEU A 327 17.52 2.08 6.69
N PRO A 328 17.23 1.28 7.74
CA PRO A 328 18.19 0.36 8.32
C PRO A 328 18.56 -0.74 7.34
N LEU A 329 19.84 -1.13 7.31
CA LEU A 329 20.28 -2.32 6.60
C LEU A 329 19.96 -3.56 7.43
N PHE A 330 19.51 -4.62 6.80
CA PHE A 330 19.34 -5.92 7.43
C PHE A 330 19.85 -7.04 6.52
N ASN A 331 20.32 -8.12 7.15
CA ASN A 331 20.67 -9.34 6.45
C ASN A 331 19.42 -10.21 6.32
N SER A 332 19.01 -10.53 5.09
CA SER A 332 17.87 -11.40 4.88
C SER A 332 18.21 -12.85 5.29
N PRO A 333 17.45 -13.47 6.20
CA PRO A 333 17.70 -14.85 6.63
C PRO A 333 17.30 -15.87 5.57
N ASN A 334 16.36 -15.54 4.67
CA ASN A 334 15.93 -16.37 3.55
C ASN A 334 16.57 -15.91 2.22
N LYS A 335 17.81 -15.39 2.25
CA LYS A 335 18.50 -14.82 1.08
C LYS A 335 18.52 -15.70 -0.18
N ALA A 336 18.77 -17.00 -0.03
CA ALA A 336 18.81 -17.93 -1.18
C ALA A 336 17.41 -18.15 -1.76
N GLU A 337 16.39 -18.23 -0.91
CA GLU A 337 15.00 -18.37 -1.32
C GLU A 337 14.51 -17.12 -2.06
N LEU A 338 14.79 -15.93 -1.52
CA LEU A 338 14.47 -14.65 -2.18
C LEU A 338 15.17 -14.52 -3.53
N ALA A 339 16.46 -14.87 -3.60
CA ALA A 339 17.22 -14.83 -4.85
C ALA A 339 16.59 -15.75 -5.91
N ASN A 340 16.23 -16.98 -5.53
CA ASN A 340 15.57 -17.93 -6.43
C ASN A 340 14.17 -17.43 -6.85
N ALA A 341 13.37 -16.90 -5.92
CA ALA A 341 12.03 -16.40 -6.20
C ALA A 341 12.04 -15.19 -7.14
N ILE A 342 12.94 -14.22 -6.92
CA ILE A 342 13.10 -13.06 -7.82
C ILE A 342 13.62 -13.50 -9.20
N ALA A 343 14.55 -14.45 -9.26
CA ALA A 343 15.06 -14.99 -10.52
C ALA A 343 13.97 -15.72 -11.34
N ALA A 344 13.02 -16.37 -10.66
CA ALA A 344 11.89 -17.05 -11.28
C ALA A 344 10.71 -16.12 -11.62
N SER A 345 10.82 -14.80 -11.35
CA SER A 345 9.72 -13.83 -11.48
C SER A 345 8.98 -13.90 -12.82
N SER A 346 9.67 -13.98 -13.95
CA SER A 346 9.01 -14.07 -15.26
C SER A 346 8.30 -15.41 -15.46
N HIS A 347 8.94 -16.52 -15.03
CA HIS A 347 8.40 -17.86 -15.22
C HIS A 347 7.08 -18.06 -14.45
N ILE A 348 7.02 -17.64 -13.18
CA ILE A 348 5.81 -17.76 -12.37
C ILE A 348 4.65 -16.89 -12.88
N GLN A 349 4.92 -15.95 -13.78
CA GLN A 349 3.94 -15.08 -14.43
C GLN A 349 3.47 -15.64 -15.80
N ASP A 350 3.55 -16.96 -16.02
CA ASP A 350 3.27 -17.60 -17.32
C ASP A 350 4.11 -17.00 -18.46
N ASP A 351 5.36 -16.61 -18.15
CA ASP A 351 6.30 -15.91 -19.05
C ASP A 351 5.81 -14.55 -19.58
N ASP A 352 4.79 -13.95 -18.94
CA ASP A 352 4.34 -12.57 -19.19
C ASP A 352 4.87 -11.60 -18.11
N PRO A 353 5.97 -10.88 -18.36
CA PRO A 353 6.52 -9.91 -17.40
C PRO A 353 5.62 -8.68 -17.20
N LEU A 354 4.58 -8.47 -18.03
CA LEU A 354 3.63 -7.38 -17.87
C LEU A 354 2.43 -7.73 -16.98
N ALA A 355 2.31 -9.00 -16.56
CA ALA A 355 1.24 -9.41 -15.67
C ALA A 355 1.31 -8.66 -14.33
N VAL A 356 2.50 -8.53 -13.74
CA VAL A 356 2.71 -7.74 -12.52
C VAL A 356 2.44 -6.26 -12.70
N VAL A 357 2.76 -5.70 -13.88
CA VAL A 357 2.45 -4.30 -14.19
C VAL A 357 0.94 -4.08 -14.24
N THR A 358 0.20 -5.00 -14.86
CA THR A 358 -1.26 -4.97 -14.91
C THR A 358 -1.87 -5.09 -13.51
N TRP A 359 -1.32 -5.96 -12.66
CA TRP A 359 -1.73 -6.08 -11.27
C TRP A 359 -1.48 -4.78 -10.49
N HIS A 360 -0.28 -4.21 -10.58
CA HIS A 360 0.09 -2.97 -9.91
C HIS A 360 -0.84 -1.81 -10.32
N GLN A 361 -1.13 -1.66 -11.62
CA GLN A 361 -2.05 -0.63 -12.13
C GLN A 361 -3.50 -0.80 -11.65
N ARG A 362 -3.92 -2.02 -11.28
CA ARG A 362 -5.24 -2.28 -10.68
C ARG A 362 -5.21 -2.02 -9.18
N ALA A 363 -4.17 -2.50 -8.51
CA ALA A 363 -3.94 -2.29 -7.08
C ALA A 363 -3.81 -0.79 -6.73
N SER A 364 -3.18 0.00 -7.59
CA SER A 364 -3.01 1.45 -7.42
C SER A 364 -4.34 2.22 -7.34
N ARG A 365 -5.42 1.66 -7.92
CA ARG A 365 -6.77 2.27 -7.88
C ARG A 365 -7.51 2.05 -6.57
N VAL A 366 -7.07 1.08 -5.76
CA VAL A 366 -7.78 0.65 -4.54
C VAL A 366 -6.92 0.75 -3.29
N HIS A 367 -5.61 0.95 -3.42
CA HIS A 367 -4.69 1.07 -2.29
C HIS A 367 -3.81 2.31 -2.42
N ASP A 368 -4.02 3.30 -1.55
CA ASP A 368 -3.38 4.62 -1.63
C ASP A 368 -1.85 4.58 -1.69
N GLY A 369 -1.20 3.70 -0.91
CA GLY A 369 0.26 3.54 -0.92
C GLY A 369 0.81 3.13 -2.29
N ILE A 370 0.14 2.19 -2.94
CA ILE A 370 0.48 1.71 -4.29
C ILE A 370 0.11 2.79 -5.32
N GLY A 371 -1.00 3.51 -5.11
CA GLY A 371 -1.40 4.70 -5.88
C GLY A 371 -0.32 5.77 -5.91
N ARG A 372 0.25 6.14 -4.76
CA ARG A 372 1.33 7.13 -4.66
C ARG A 372 2.59 6.68 -5.42
N LEU A 373 2.96 5.40 -5.34
CA LEU A 373 4.10 4.88 -6.09
C LEU A 373 3.82 4.88 -7.61
N HIS A 374 2.60 4.52 -8.00
CA HIS A 374 2.15 4.58 -9.38
C HIS A 374 2.24 6.00 -9.95
N ASP A 375 1.77 7.01 -9.22
CA ASP A 375 1.85 8.41 -9.61
C ASP A 375 3.31 8.84 -9.80
N VAL A 376 4.20 8.47 -8.88
CA VAL A 376 5.64 8.74 -9.04
C VAL A 376 6.15 8.20 -10.37
N PHE A 377 5.87 6.94 -10.70
CA PHE A 377 6.33 6.36 -11.97
C PHE A 377 5.72 7.06 -13.19
N LEU A 378 4.44 7.44 -13.12
CA LEU A 378 3.78 8.20 -14.17
C LEU A 378 4.48 9.53 -14.44
N TYR A 379 4.82 10.30 -13.39
CA TYR A 379 5.56 11.55 -13.54
C TYR A 379 6.99 11.33 -14.03
N THR A 380 7.70 10.30 -13.55
CA THR A 380 9.06 10.03 -14.02
C THR A 380 9.11 9.66 -15.50
N GLU A 381 8.11 8.92 -15.98
CA GLU A 381 7.98 8.56 -17.39
C GLU A 381 7.59 9.78 -18.23
N ALA A 382 6.60 10.57 -17.79
CA ALA A 382 6.16 11.79 -18.47
C ALA A 382 7.30 12.82 -18.60
N LEU A 383 8.15 12.94 -17.58
CA LEU A 383 9.30 13.86 -17.56
C LEU A 383 10.57 13.25 -18.17
N ALA A 384 10.52 12.00 -18.64
CA ALA A 384 11.64 11.27 -19.24
C ALA A 384 12.92 11.30 -18.37
N THR A 385 12.78 11.12 -17.05
CA THR A 385 13.91 11.21 -16.10
C THR A 385 14.90 10.06 -16.27
N GLY A 386 14.44 8.96 -16.88
CA GLY A 386 15.23 7.76 -17.21
C GLY A 386 14.94 6.58 -16.29
N GLU A 387 14.35 6.83 -15.11
CA GLU A 387 13.88 5.76 -14.23
C GLU A 387 12.58 5.17 -14.77
N ARG A 388 12.42 3.85 -14.61
CA ARG A 388 11.24 3.11 -15.07
C ARG A 388 10.78 2.15 -14.00
N MET A 389 9.49 1.83 -14.04
CA MET A 389 8.93 0.75 -13.25
C MET A 389 9.61 -0.57 -13.61
N ASN A 390 10.34 -1.14 -12.66
CA ASN A 390 10.98 -2.45 -12.78
C ASN A 390 10.47 -3.34 -11.63
N LEU A 391 9.40 -4.09 -11.88
CA LEU A 391 8.72 -4.92 -10.89
C LEU A 391 9.12 -6.39 -11.06
N HIS A 392 9.43 -7.03 -9.94
CA HIS A 392 9.68 -8.46 -9.84
C HIS A 392 8.70 -9.08 -8.84
N VAL A 393 8.21 -10.27 -9.17
CA VAL A 393 7.38 -11.06 -8.26
C VAL A 393 8.25 -12.11 -7.58
N ALA A 394 8.25 -12.12 -6.25
CA ALA A 394 8.79 -13.20 -5.44
C ALA A 394 7.66 -13.84 -4.63
N GLN A 395 7.30 -15.08 -4.97
CA GLN A 395 6.32 -15.86 -4.24
C GLN A 395 7.02 -16.78 -3.25
N LEU A 396 6.65 -16.65 -1.97
CA LEU A 396 7.22 -17.42 -0.86
C LEU A 396 6.18 -18.36 -0.24
N PRO A 397 6.57 -19.58 0.18
CA PRO A 397 7.89 -20.19 -0.02
C PRO A 397 8.16 -20.49 -1.51
N PHE A 398 9.43 -20.48 -1.91
CA PHE A 398 9.82 -20.68 -3.31
C PHE A 398 9.56 -22.13 -3.75
N LEU A 399 8.86 -22.31 -4.88
CA LEU A 399 8.74 -23.59 -5.58
C LEU A 399 9.16 -23.40 -7.05
N GLU A 400 9.87 -24.38 -7.62
CA GLU A 400 10.49 -24.25 -8.94
C GLU A 400 9.48 -24.13 -10.10
N ASN A 401 8.35 -24.85 -10.02
CA ASN A 401 7.29 -24.84 -11.04
C ASN A 401 6.00 -24.19 -10.49
N ASP A 402 6.16 -23.11 -9.71
CA ASP A 402 5.03 -22.39 -9.14
C ASP A 402 4.34 -21.50 -10.18
N ARG A 403 3.11 -21.12 -9.87
CA ARG A 403 2.39 -20.09 -10.60
C ARG A 403 1.98 -18.99 -9.65
N TRP A 404 2.15 -17.75 -10.09
CA TRP A 404 1.89 -16.59 -9.25
C TRP A 404 0.41 -16.51 -8.88
N VAL A 405 0.12 -16.42 -7.57
CA VAL A 405 -1.25 -16.33 -7.04
C VAL A 405 -1.98 -15.04 -7.40
N GLY A 406 -1.26 -14.03 -7.92
CA GLY A 406 -1.86 -12.80 -8.45
C GLY A 406 -2.46 -12.94 -9.85
N LEU A 407 -2.23 -14.06 -10.54
CA LEU A 407 -2.82 -14.34 -11.85
C LEU A 407 -4.25 -14.88 -11.73
N PRO A 408 -5.08 -14.71 -12.78
CA PRO A 408 -6.35 -15.42 -12.87
C PRO A 408 -6.16 -16.93 -12.68
N LEU A 409 -7.05 -17.57 -11.93
CA LEU A 409 -7.00 -19.01 -11.70
C LEU A 409 -7.06 -19.78 -13.03
N ALA A 410 -6.09 -20.66 -13.26
CA ALA A 410 -6.20 -21.67 -14.30
C ALA A 410 -7.39 -22.58 -13.96
N SER A 411 -8.16 -22.99 -14.98
CA SER A 411 -9.36 -23.81 -14.77
C SER A 411 -9.01 -25.04 -13.93
N GLU A 412 -9.80 -25.29 -12.89
CA GLU A 412 -9.68 -26.40 -11.92
C GLU A 412 -8.55 -26.32 -10.88
N GLN A 413 -7.67 -25.31 -10.90
CA GLN A 413 -6.64 -25.16 -9.86
C GLN A 413 -7.15 -24.39 -8.64
N ASN A 414 -6.90 -24.95 -7.45
CA ASN A 414 -7.10 -24.25 -6.19
C ASN A 414 -5.87 -23.40 -5.85
N ILE A 415 -6.07 -22.20 -5.29
CA ILE A 415 -4.96 -21.32 -4.87
C ILE A 415 -4.12 -21.99 -3.79
N PRO A 416 -2.81 -22.20 -3.94
CA PRO A 416 -1.99 -22.87 -2.91
C PRO A 416 -2.07 -22.19 -1.53
N PHE A 417 -2.00 -22.98 -0.45
CA PHE A 417 -2.05 -22.46 0.92
C PHE A 417 -0.73 -21.77 1.30
N GLY A 418 -0.81 -20.75 2.17
CA GLY A 418 0.36 -20.17 2.81
C GLY A 418 1.32 -19.54 1.81
N ARG A 419 0.81 -18.64 0.96
CA ARG A 419 1.63 -17.88 0.02
C ARG A 419 1.76 -16.43 0.45
N LEU A 420 2.99 -15.93 0.41
CA LEU A 420 3.28 -14.50 0.45
C LEU A 420 3.77 -14.08 -0.93
N SER A 421 3.04 -13.16 -1.55
CA SER A 421 3.42 -12.57 -2.85
C SER A 421 4.10 -11.23 -2.60
N LEU A 422 5.41 -11.16 -2.80
CA LEU A 422 6.16 -9.90 -2.78
C LEU A 422 6.24 -9.34 -4.20
N ILE A 423 5.77 -8.10 -4.39
CA ILE A 423 5.93 -7.31 -5.60
C ILE A 423 7.03 -6.29 -5.30
N ALA A 424 8.23 -6.53 -5.81
CA ALA A 424 9.40 -5.73 -5.51
C ALA A 424 9.75 -4.84 -6.70
N HIS A 425 9.73 -3.51 -6.49
CA HIS A 425 10.46 -2.61 -7.37
C HIS A 425 11.95 -2.67 -7.05
N ILE A 426 12.77 -2.95 -8.07
CA ILE A 426 14.22 -3.11 -7.95
C ILE A 426 14.89 -2.13 -8.94
N PRO A 427 15.34 -0.94 -8.50
CA PRO A 427 15.94 0.07 -9.39
C PRO A 427 17.27 -0.40 -10.02
N GLU A 428 18.01 -1.23 -9.30
CA GLU A 428 19.29 -1.83 -9.69
C GLU A 428 19.30 -3.28 -9.28
N ASN A 429 19.93 -4.16 -10.08
CA ASN A 429 20.09 -5.58 -9.73
C ASN A 429 20.49 -5.74 -8.26
N ILE A 430 19.76 -6.58 -7.54
CA ILE A 430 19.94 -6.77 -6.10
C ILE A 430 20.82 -7.98 -5.79
N ASP A 431 21.72 -7.84 -4.83
CA ASP A 431 22.53 -8.94 -4.30
C ASP A 431 22.15 -9.26 -2.86
N PHE A 432 21.36 -10.32 -2.67
CA PHE A 432 20.93 -10.80 -1.36
C PHE A 432 22.05 -11.43 -0.51
N ASN A 433 23.28 -11.59 -1.05
CA ASN A 433 24.42 -12.00 -0.22
C ASN A 433 24.94 -10.88 0.67
N ASN A 434 24.65 -9.63 0.31
CA ASN A 434 24.95 -8.44 1.09
C ASN A 434 23.70 -7.99 1.86
N ALA A 435 23.90 -7.14 2.87
CA ALA A 435 22.78 -6.50 3.56
C ALA A 435 21.96 -5.66 2.58
N ILE A 436 20.65 -5.62 2.78
CA ILE A 436 19.71 -4.87 1.94
C ILE A 436 18.93 -3.88 2.81
N ALA A 437 18.33 -2.89 2.16
CA ALA A 437 17.32 -2.03 2.75
C ALA A 437 16.12 -1.94 1.81
N GLY A 438 15.01 -1.39 2.28
CA GLY A 438 13.88 -1.17 1.41
C GLY A 438 12.82 -0.24 1.98
N LEU A 439 11.83 0.03 1.15
CA LEU A 439 10.59 0.70 1.52
C LEU A 439 9.45 -0.31 1.50
N TYR A 440 8.59 -0.23 2.49
CA TYR A 440 7.31 -0.91 2.49
C TYR A 440 6.25 0.07 1.97
N ILE A 441 5.60 -0.29 0.86
CA ILE A 441 4.69 0.60 0.12
C ILE A 441 3.24 0.32 0.49
N GLY A 442 2.88 -0.95 0.59
CA GLY A 442 1.51 -1.34 0.89
C GLY A 442 1.31 -2.85 0.94
N GLU A 443 0.18 -3.26 1.49
CA GLU A 443 -0.23 -4.65 1.55
C GLU A 443 -1.72 -4.79 1.23
N ILE A 444 -2.01 -5.75 0.35
CA ILE A 444 -3.36 -6.15 0.02
C ILE A 444 -3.52 -7.59 0.53
N ALA A 445 -4.32 -7.73 1.57
CA ALA A 445 -4.81 -9.03 2.03
C ALA A 445 -6.16 -9.29 1.36
N ASP A 446 -6.21 -10.28 0.46
CA ASP A 446 -7.42 -10.72 -0.21
C ASP A 446 -7.87 -12.07 0.34
N PHE A 447 -9.17 -12.35 0.26
CA PHE A 447 -9.76 -13.64 0.61
C PHE A 447 -10.45 -14.22 -0.61
N VAL A 448 -9.80 -15.19 -1.25
CA VAL A 448 -10.36 -15.81 -2.44
C VAL A 448 -11.27 -16.97 -2.03
N PRO A 449 -12.58 -16.89 -2.31
CA PRO A 449 -13.51 -17.96 -1.96
C PRO A 449 -13.19 -19.27 -2.69
N HIS A 450 -13.52 -20.40 -2.09
CA HIS A 450 -13.46 -21.66 -2.81
C HIS A 450 -14.47 -21.67 -3.97
N ALA A 451 -14.08 -22.25 -5.12
CA ALA A 451 -14.94 -22.35 -6.29
C ALA A 451 -16.18 -23.23 -6.05
N LYS A 452 -16.12 -24.13 -5.07
CA LYS A 452 -17.20 -25.02 -4.65
C LYS A 452 -17.31 -24.99 -3.13
N GLU A 453 -18.52 -24.83 -2.62
CA GLU A 453 -18.84 -24.83 -1.20
C GLU A 453 -19.86 -25.91 -0.89
N THR A 454 -19.65 -26.66 0.19
CA THR A 454 -20.66 -27.59 0.69
C THR A 454 -21.65 -26.82 1.54
N THR A 455 -22.83 -26.54 0.97
CA THR A 455 -23.95 -25.94 1.70
C THR A 455 -24.95 -27.00 2.13
N GLY A 456 -25.69 -26.73 3.21
CA GLY A 456 -26.77 -27.59 3.70
C GLY A 456 -28.08 -26.81 3.73
N ILE A 457 -29.11 -27.34 3.07
CA ILE A 457 -30.48 -26.86 3.19
C ILE A 457 -31.23 -27.82 4.09
N VAL A 458 -31.82 -27.30 5.17
CA VAL A 458 -32.73 -28.07 6.02
C VAL A 458 -34.12 -27.46 5.85
N TYR A 459 -35.08 -28.27 5.44
CA TYR A 459 -36.48 -27.91 5.40
C TYR A 459 -37.24 -28.85 6.35
N GLN A 460 -38.19 -28.30 7.07
CA GLN A 460 -39.13 -29.08 7.86
C GLN A 460 -40.23 -29.57 6.91
N TYR A 461 -40.27 -30.88 6.67
CA TYR A 461 -41.35 -31.53 5.94
C TYR A 461 -42.38 -32.02 6.96
N ASP A 462 -43.59 -31.44 6.93
CA ASP A 462 -44.71 -31.91 7.73
C ASP A 462 -45.26 -33.19 7.08
N GLN A 463 -44.76 -34.35 7.52
CA GLN A 463 -45.24 -35.63 7.05
C GLN A 463 -46.73 -35.78 7.41
N PRO A 464 -47.62 -36.22 6.51
CA PRO A 464 -49.04 -36.34 6.82
C PRO A 464 -49.29 -37.18 8.08
N ASN A 465 -49.99 -36.61 9.07
CA ASN A 465 -50.34 -37.28 10.34
C ASN A 465 -51.33 -38.45 10.19
N SER A 466 -51.79 -38.73 8.97
CA SER A 466 -52.71 -39.81 8.66
C SER A 466 -51.97 -41.00 8.03
N VAL A 467 -51.32 -41.80 8.88
CA VAL A 467 -51.01 -43.20 8.54
C VAL A 467 -52.12 -44.04 9.15
N ALA A 468 -52.84 -44.84 8.36
CA ALA A 468 -53.88 -45.71 8.90
C ALA A 468 -53.24 -46.66 9.94
N PRO A 469 -53.61 -46.57 11.23
CA PRO A 469 -53.05 -47.47 12.22
C PRO A 469 -53.65 -48.86 11.95
N GLN A 470 -52.80 -49.81 11.56
CA GLN A 470 -53.12 -51.23 11.37
C GLN A 470 -54.02 -51.55 10.16
N ALA A 471 -53.46 -51.51 8.95
CA ALA A 471 -54.08 -52.18 7.80
C ALA A 471 -53.79 -53.70 7.85
N VAL A 472 -54.83 -54.51 7.90
CA VAL A 472 -54.74 -55.98 7.79
C VAL A 472 -55.17 -56.39 6.38
N LEU A 473 -54.30 -57.10 5.66
CA LEU A 473 -54.66 -57.73 4.39
C LEU A 473 -55.34 -59.07 4.68
N LEU A 474 -56.66 -59.15 4.44
CA LEU A 474 -57.41 -60.39 4.53
C LEU A 474 -57.51 -61.05 3.14
N ALA A 475 -56.72 -62.08 2.91
CA ALA A 475 -56.80 -62.87 1.69
C ALA A 475 -57.99 -63.85 1.76
N VAL A 476 -58.84 -63.86 0.73
CA VAL A 476 -59.98 -64.78 0.57
C VAL A 476 -59.69 -65.69 -0.62
N PRO A 477 -59.91 -67.02 -0.51
CA PRO A 477 -59.58 -67.93 -1.61
C PRO A 477 -60.48 -67.63 -2.82
N PRO A 478 -59.90 -67.47 -4.03
CA PRO A 478 -60.65 -67.11 -5.23
C PRO A 478 -61.56 -68.25 -5.73
N ASP A 479 -61.25 -69.50 -5.36
CA ASP A 479 -62.07 -70.68 -5.64
C ASP A 479 -62.40 -71.41 -4.34
N MET A 480 -63.69 -71.43 -4.00
CA MET A 480 -64.21 -72.03 -2.76
C MET A 480 -64.24 -73.56 -2.79
N THR A 481 -63.90 -74.19 -3.92
CA THR A 481 -63.84 -75.66 -4.06
C THR A 481 -62.49 -76.26 -3.68
N VAL A 482 -61.45 -75.42 -3.49
CA VAL A 482 -60.10 -75.85 -3.14
C VAL A 482 -59.95 -75.90 -1.61
N ALA A 483 -59.53 -77.06 -1.08
CA ALA A 483 -59.46 -77.29 0.36
C ALA A 483 -58.30 -76.57 1.07
N HIS A 484 -57.23 -76.21 0.34
CA HIS A 484 -56.01 -75.62 0.90
C HIS A 484 -55.44 -74.51 0.02
N TRP A 485 -54.84 -73.50 0.65
CA TRP A 485 -54.09 -72.46 -0.04
C TRP A 485 -52.84 -73.03 -0.71
N THR A 486 -52.54 -72.53 -1.91
CA THR A 486 -51.23 -72.73 -2.54
C THR A 486 -50.44 -71.43 -2.49
N GLU A 487 -49.12 -71.53 -2.40
CA GLU A 487 -48.20 -70.39 -2.36
C GLU A 487 -48.42 -69.45 -3.54
N ASN A 488 -48.53 -70.00 -4.76
CA ASN A 488 -48.78 -69.24 -5.98
C ASN A 488 -50.13 -68.49 -5.93
N THR A 489 -51.18 -69.09 -5.37
CA THR A 489 -52.49 -68.40 -5.25
C THR A 489 -52.41 -67.21 -4.28
N LEU A 490 -51.69 -67.36 -3.16
CA LEU A 490 -51.51 -66.28 -2.19
C LEU A 490 -50.64 -65.15 -2.76
N GLU A 491 -49.60 -65.49 -3.50
CA GLU A 491 -48.74 -64.53 -4.20
C GLU A 491 -49.54 -63.71 -5.23
N GLN A 492 -50.37 -64.36 -6.05
CA GLN A 492 -51.21 -63.67 -7.03
C GLN A 492 -52.22 -62.73 -6.36
N VAL A 493 -52.85 -63.14 -5.24
CA VAL A 493 -53.74 -62.26 -4.47
C VAL A 493 -53.01 -61.02 -3.95
N LEU A 494 -51.75 -61.18 -3.52
CA LEU A 494 -50.94 -60.07 -3.04
C LEU A 494 -50.58 -59.10 -4.16
N ILE A 495 -50.16 -59.61 -5.32
CA ILE A 495 -49.82 -58.80 -6.50
C ILE A 495 -51.05 -58.04 -6.98
N GLU A 496 -52.19 -58.72 -7.16
CA GLU A 496 -53.44 -58.08 -7.56
C GLU A 496 -53.89 -57.03 -6.56
N THR A 497 -53.78 -57.30 -5.25
CA THR A 497 -54.10 -56.31 -4.21
C THR A 497 -53.22 -55.07 -4.34
N LEU A 498 -51.94 -55.24 -4.64
CA LEU A 498 -50.98 -54.15 -4.77
C LEU A 498 -51.25 -53.30 -6.03
N ASP A 499 -51.61 -53.96 -7.13
CA ASP A 499 -52.05 -53.28 -8.35
C ASP A 499 -53.36 -52.52 -8.13
N LEU A 500 -54.34 -53.13 -7.47
CA LEU A 500 -55.59 -52.45 -7.09
C LEU A 500 -55.36 -51.31 -6.11
N ALA A 501 -54.41 -51.43 -5.18
CA ALA A 501 -54.03 -50.34 -4.28
C ALA A 501 -53.43 -49.16 -5.04
N ARG A 502 -52.59 -49.42 -6.05
CA ARG A 502 -52.06 -48.37 -6.94
C ARG A 502 -53.15 -47.72 -7.78
N ILE A 503 -54.08 -48.50 -8.33
CA ILE A 503 -55.23 -47.97 -9.09
C ILE A 503 -56.15 -47.13 -8.18
N ARG A 504 -56.25 -47.44 -6.88
CA ARG A 504 -57.02 -46.64 -5.92
C ARG A 504 -56.28 -45.40 -5.42
N ALA A 505 -54.97 -45.32 -5.60
CA ALA A 505 -54.13 -44.16 -5.25
C ALA A 505 -54.09 -43.11 -6.37
N VAL A 506 -55.17 -42.99 -7.15
CA VAL A 506 -55.30 -41.99 -8.22
C VAL A 506 -55.54 -40.62 -7.57
N GLY A 507 -54.59 -39.71 -7.77
CA GLY A 507 -54.71 -38.32 -7.35
C GLY A 507 -55.55 -37.48 -8.31
N PRO A 508 -56.01 -36.28 -7.90
CA PRO A 508 -56.83 -35.40 -8.74
C PRO A 508 -56.19 -35.03 -10.08
N GLU A 509 -54.86 -34.86 -10.10
CA GLU A 509 -54.07 -34.51 -11.29
C GLU A 509 -54.15 -35.60 -12.37
N ALA A 510 -54.36 -36.86 -11.99
CA ALA A 510 -54.43 -37.98 -12.92
C ALA A 510 -55.85 -38.22 -13.48
N LEU A 511 -56.87 -37.52 -12.97
CA LEU A 511 -58.26 -37.69 -13.39
C LEU A 511 -58.72 -36.72 -14.48
N GLU A 512 -57.99 -35.63 -14.74
CA GLU A 512 -58.27 -34.61 -15.77
C GLU A 512 -59.78 -34.39 -16.03
N GLU A 513 -60.28 -34.65 -17.24
CA GLU A 513 -61.68 -34.48 -17.64
C GLU A 513 -62.64 -35.49 -16.98
N LEU A 514 -62.15 -36.65 -16.54
CA LEU A 514 -62.93 -37.70 -15.88
C LEU A 514 -63.30 -37.35 -14.43
N SER A 515 -62.62 -36.35 -13.83
CA SER A 515 -62.90 -35.86 -12.48
C SER A 515 -64.35 -35.39 -12.28
N GLN A 516 -64.98 -34.88 -13.35
CA GLN A 516 -66.37 -34.38 -13.33
C GLN A 516 -67.42 -35.50 -13.17
N PHE A 517 -67.05 -36.76 -13.45
CA PHE A 517 -67.95 -37.91 -13.41
C PHE A 517 -67.85 -38.75 -12.11
N LEU A 518 -66.96 -38.37 -11.18
CA LEU A 518 -66.73 -39.10 -9.92
C LEU A 518 -67.04 -38.20 -8.69
N PRO A 519 -68.33 -37.92 -8.41
CA PRO A 519 -68.76 -36.92 -7.43
C PRO A 519 -68.44 -37.26 -5.96
N ALA A 520 -67.96 -38.48 -5.67
CA ALA A 520 -67.54 -38.87 -4.32
C ALA A 520 -66.09 -38.46 -3.99
N LEU A 521 -65.27 -38.12 -5.00
CA LEU A 521 -63.85 -37.79 -4.85
C LEU A 521 -63.53 -36.34 -5.22
N HIS A 522 -64.41 -35.69 -5.98
CA HIS A 522 -64.23 -34.31 -6.44
C HIS A 522 -65.54 -33.54 -6.34
N PHE A 523 -65.52 -32.44 -5.58
CA PHE A 523 -66.63 -31.48 -5.57
C PHE A 523 -66.38 -30.44 -6.66
N ALA A 524 -67.39 -30.16 -7.48
CA ALA A 524 -67.32 -29.07 -8.44
C ALA A 524 -67.13 -27.75 -7.68
N PHE A 525 -65.91 -27.20 -7.79
CA PHE A 525 -65.51 -25.93 -7.20
C PHE A 525 -65.29 -24.94 -8.34
N ASN A 526 -66.19 -23.96 -8.46
CA ASN A 526 -66.14 -22.95 -9.51
C ASN A 526 -65.79 -21.60 -8.88
N THR A 527 -64.54 -21.18 -9.00
CA THR A 527 -64.06 -19.90 -8.45
C THR A 527 -64.68 -18.68 -9.11
N ASP A 528 -65.10 -18.79 -10.37
CA ASP A 528 -65.60 -17.68 -11.18
C ASP A 528 -67.14 -17.57 -11.20
N ASN A 529 -67.82 -18.51 -10.53
CA ASN A 529 -69.27 -18.50 -10.27
C ASN A 529 -70.16 -18.52 -11.53
N GLU A 530 -69.62 -18.99 -12.65
CA GLU A 530 -70.30 -18.99 -13.96
C GLU A 530 -71.31 -20.14 -14.13
N THR A 531 -71.22 -21.17 -13.30
CA THR A 531 -72.09 -22.36 -13.30
C THR A 531 -72.36 -22.84 -11.87
N VAL A 532 -73.35 -23.72 -11.67
CA VAL A 532 -73.73 -24.22 -10.34
C VAL A 532 -72.58 -25.02 -9.72
N SER A 533 -72.08 -24.58 -8.56
CA SER A 533 -71.03 -25.24 -7.78
C SER A 533 -71.41 -25.39 -6.30
N THR A 534 -70.65 -26.20 -5.56
CA THR A 534 -70.91 -26.46 -4.14
C THR A 534 -70.27 -25.36 -3.29
N ASP A 535 -71.07 -24.54 -2.60
CA ASP A 535 -70.60 -23.48 -1.71
C ASP A 535 -70.54 -23.96 -0.26
N PHE A 536 -69.34 -24.18 0.26
CA PHE A 536 -69.11 -24.67 1.62
C PHE A 536 -69.22 -23.58 2.69
N VAL A 537 -69.35 -22.30 2.33
CA VAL A 537 -69.45 -21.19 3.29
C VAL A 537 -70.83 -21.12 3.95
N ARG A 538 -71.88 -21.68 3.34
CA ARG A 538 -73.23 -21.73 3.91
C ARG A 538 -73.53 -22.94 4.79
N ALA A 539 -72.62 -23.93 4.86
CA ALA A 539 -72.83 -25.13 5.66
C ALA A 539 -72.44 -24.98 7.15
N SER A 540 -71.90 -23.81 7.54
CA SER A 540 -71.46 -23.47 8.90
C SER A 540 -72.31 -22.36 9.52
N SER A 541 -73.63 -22.55 9.57
CA SER A 541 -74.55 -21.78 10.41
C SER A 541 -75.27 -22.68 11.41
#